data_AF-A0A396I199-F1
#
_entry.id   AF-A0A396I199-F1
#
_cell.length_a   1.000
_cell.length_b   1.000
_cell.length_c   1.000
_cell.angle_alpha   90.00
_cell.angle_beta   90.00
_cell.angle_gamma   90.00
#
_symmetry.space_group_name_H-M   'P 1'
#
loop_
_entity.id
_entity.type
_entity.pdbx_description
1 polymer ?
#
loop_
_entity_poly.entity_id
_entity_poly.type
_entity_poly.pdbx_seq_one_letter_code
_entity_poly.pdbx_strand_id
1 'polypeptide(L)'
;MNFTIHYKEIKSFTIIWMQIGKNMVETLKLVYVIILFFSIFLCIAVSNSSFSEIIDSACKTDKDCPKLHKVNVRCRKGKCVAI
;
A
#
# COMPACT_ATOMS: atom_id res chain seq x y z
N MET A 1 18.18 -53.79 13.03
CA MET A 1 18.87 -52.54 13.42
C MET A 1 18.75 -51.42 12.37
N ASN A 2 18.65 -51.73 11.07
CA ASN A 2 18.47 -50.72 10.01
C ASN A 2 17.15 -49.93 10.06
N PHE A 3 16.05 -50.56 10.47
CA PHE A 3 14.73 -49.94 10.47
C PHE A 3 14.62 -48.78 11.47
N THR A 4 15.28 -48.90 12.63
CA THR A 4 15.32 -47.88 13.68
C THR A 4 16.15 -46.66 13.28
N ILE A 5 17.18 -46.84 12.44
CA ILE A 5 18.00 -45.75 11.90
C ILE A 5 17.18 -44.96 10.87
N HIS A 6 16.52 -45.65 9.94
CA HIS A 6 15.63 -45.02 8.96
C HIS A 6 14.49 -44.22 9.60
N TYR A 7 13.88 -44.77 10.65
CA TYR A 7 12.82 -44.06 11.38
C TYR A 7 13.33 -42.76 12.04
N LYS A 8 14.56 -42.76 12.56
CA LYS A 8 15.16 -41.60 13.21
C LYS A 8 15.47 -40.48 12.21
N GLU A 9 15.96 -40.83 11.02
CA GLU A 9 16.22 -39.91 9.91
C GLU A 9 14.93 -39.26 9.40
N ILE A 10 13.89 -40.05 9.15
CA ILE A 10 12.58 -39.55 8.68
C ILE A 10 11.97 -38.59 9.70
N LYS A 11 12.04 -38.92 10.99
CA LYS A 11 11.52 -38.08 12.07
C LYS A 11 12.29 -36.76 12.17
N SER A 12 13.62 -36.79 12.04
CA SER A 12 14.47 -35.59 12.01
C SER A 12 14.10 -34.66 10.85
N PHE A 13 13.93 -35.23 9.65
CA PHE A 13 13.55 -34.49 8.45
C PHE A 13 12.20 -33.79 8.63
N THR A 14 11.17 -34.52 9.09
CA THR A 14 9.83 -33.92 9.31
C THR A 14 9.81 -32.78 10.33
N ILE A 15 10.62 -32.85 11.39
CA ILE A 15 10.73 -31.78 12.39
C ILE A 15 11.36 -30.52 11.78
N ILE A 16 12.41 -30.68 10.98
CA ILE A 16 13.09 -29.57 10.29
C ILE A 16 12.12 -28.88 9.31
N TRP A 17 11.39 -29.65 8.50
CA TRP A 17 10.39 -29.10 7.58
C TRP A 17 9.24 -28.38 8.30
N MET A 18 8.81 -28.90 9.44
CA MET A 18 7.75 -28.28 10.24
C MET A 18 8.20 -26.98 10.94
N GLN A 19 9.47 -26.87 11.35
CA GLN A 19 10.01 -25.61 11.88
C GLN A 19 10.18 -24.54 10.78
N ILE A 20 10.62 -24.92 9.58
CA ILE A 20 10.75 -24.00 8.44
C ILE A 20 9.39 -23.43 8.03
N GLY A 21 8.36 -24.27 7.95
CA GLY A 21 6.99 -23.82 7.65
C GLY A 21 6.43 -22.86 8.69
N LYS A 22 6.71 -23.09 9.99
CA LYS A 22 6.25 -22.22 11.08
C LYS A 22 6.87 -20.81 11.02
N ASN A 23 8.18 -20.73 10.76
CA ASN A 23 8.90 -19.45 10.65
C ASN A 23 8.50 -18.66 9.39
N MET A 24 8.19 -19.38 8.29
CA MET A 24 7.71 -18.75 7.06
C MET A 24 6.35 -18.07 7.27
N VAL A 25 5.42 -18.69 8.00
CA VAL A 25 4.09 -18.11 8.27
C VAL A 25 4.19 -16.82 9.08
N GLU A 26 5.07 -16.77 10.08
CA GLU A 26 5.25 -15.58 10.91
C GLU A 26 5.89 -14.42 10.13
N THR A 27 6.90 -14.75 9.32
CA THR A 27 7.56 -13.77 8.44
C THR A 27 6.60 -13.24 7.38
N LEU A 28 5.80 -14.13 6.75
CA LEU A 28 4.79 -13.75 5.76
C LEU A 28 3.71 -12.83 6.35
N LYS A 29 3.30 -13.04 7.61
CA LYS A 29 2.37 -12.15 8.29
C LYS A 29 2.94 -10.74 8.45
N LEU A 30 4.20 -10.63 8.88
CA LEU A 30 4.86 -9.32 9.01
C LEU A 30 5.02 -8.63 7.65
N VAL A 31 5.46 -9.36 6.62
CA VAL A 31 5.59 -8.85 5.25
C VAL A 31 4.23 -8.35 4.74
N TYR A 32 3.16 -9.09 4.99
CA TYR A 32 1.81 -8.69 4.60
C TYR A 32 1.38 -7.37 5.27
N VAL A 33 1.58 -7.23 6.58
CA VAL A 33 1.26 -5.98 7.30
C VAL A 33 2.06 -4.80 6.76
N ILE A 34 3.36 -5.01 6.47
CA ILE A 34 4.24 -3.98 5.90
C ILE A 34 3.75 -3.54 4.52
N ILE A 35 3.44 -4.50 3.63
CA ILE A 35 2.92 -4.21 2.29
C ILE A 35 1.60 -3.44 2.38
N LEU A 36 0.70 -3.86 3.27
CA LEU A 36 -0.60 -3.22 3.45
C LEU A 36 -0.46 -1.78 3.95
N PHE A 37 0.47 -1.56 4.90
CA PHE A 37 0.83 -0.23 5.36
C PHE A 37 1.35 0.62 4.20
N PHE A 38 2.38 0.18 3.47
CA PHE A 38 2.93 0.93 2.33
C PHE A 38 1.89 1.22 1.25
N SER A 39 0.99 0.28 0.96
CA SER A 39 -0.09 0.49 0.00
C SER A 39 -1.02 1.63 0.43
N ILE A 40 -1.38 1.72 1.71
CA ILE A 40 -2.23 2.79 2.23
C ILE A 40 -1.51 4.15 2.12
N PHE A 41 -0.23 4.19 2.51
CA PHE A 41 0.58 5.42 2.39
C PHE A 41 0.71 5.88 0.93
N LEU A 42 0.94 4.95 0.00
CA LEU A 42 0.99 5.25 -1.42
C LEU A 42 -0.35 5.79 -1.93
N CYS A 43 -1.48 5.17 -1.56
CA CYS A 43 -2.81 5.67 -1.93
C CYS A 43 -3.06 7.10 -1.43
N ILE A 44 -2.69 7.40 -0.18
CA ILE A 44 -2.80 8.74 0.40
C ILE A 44 -1.90 9.74 -0.35
N ALA A 45 -0.65 9.37 -0.63
CA ALA A 45 0.30 10.22 -1.34
C ALA A 45 -0.20 10.56 -2.76
N VAL A 46 -0.64 9.55 -3.52
CA VAL A 46 -1.18 9.73 -4.89
C VAL A 46 -2.47 10.55 -4.88
N SER A 47 -3.35 10.32 -3.92
CA SER A 47 -4.60 11.08 -3.82
C SER A 47 -4.34 12.56 -3.52
N ASN A 48 -3.40 12.86 -2.63
CA ASN A 48 -3.01 14.24 -2.31
C ASN A 48 -2.28 14.92 -3.48
N SER A 49 -1.39 14.22 -4.18
CA SER A 49 -0.71 14.79 -5.35
C SER A 49 -1.70 15.09 -6.48
N SER A 50 -2.62 14.17 -6.75
CA SER A 50 -3.66 14.34 -7.78
C SER A 50 -4.59 15.51 -7.44
N PHE A 51 -4.97 15.64 -6.16
CA PHE A 51 -5.78 16.77 -5.70
C PHE A 51 -5.01 18.10 -5.80
N SER A 52 -3.72 18.10 -5.48
CA SER A 52 -2.87 19.29 -5.61
C SER A 52 -2.69 19.72 -7.06
N GLU A 53 -2.55 18.79 -8.02
CA GLU A 53 -2.47 19.12 -9.46
C GLU A 53 -3.77 19.72 -9.98
N ILE A 54 -4.93 19.26 -9.50
CA ILE A 54 -6.24 19.85 -9.85
C ILE A 54 -6.36 21.30 -9.35
N ILE A 55 -5.76 21.61 -8.19
CA ILE A 55 -5.78 22.95 -7.59
C ILE A 55 -4.73 23.88 -8.26
N ASP A 56 -3.59 23.35 -8.69
CA ASP A 56 -2.53 24.12 -9.34
C ASP A 56 -2.74 24.32 -10.86
N SER A 57 -3.89 23.90 -11.40
CA SER A 57 -4.19 24.17 -12.80
C SER A 57 -4.23 25.69 -13.04
N ALA A 58 -3.38 26.16 -13.96
CA ALA A 58 -3.36 27.56 -14.35
C ALA A 58 -4.72 27.95 -14.96
N CYS A 59 -5.35 28.99 -14.43
CA CYS A 59 -6.67 29.46 -14.86
C CYS A 59 -6.63 30.92 -15.29
N LYS A 60 -7.50 31.32 -16.22
CA LYS A 60 -7.64 32.73 -16.65
C LYS A 60 -9.02 33.30 -16.31
N THR A 61 -10.03 32.44 -16.30
CA THR A 61 -11.42 32.73 -15.95
C THR A 61 -11.98 31.66 -15.02
N ASP A 62 -13.01 32.02 -14.23
CA ASP A 62 -13.66 31.09 -13.31
C ASP A 62 -14.25 29.83 -13.99
N LYS A 63 -14.45 29.88 -15.31
CA LYS A 63 -14.95 28.76 -16.12
C LYS A 63 -13.87 27.71 -16.42
N ASP A 64 -12.60 28.06 -16.29
CA ASP A 64 -11.48 27.15 -16.52
C ASP A 64 -11.26 26.19 -15.33
N CYS A 65 -11.83 26.51 -14.16
CA CYS A 65 -11.73 25.67 -12.98
C CYS A 65 -12.81 24.58 -12.97
N PRO A 66 -12.45 23.31 -12.68
CA PRO A 66 -13.43 22.23 -12.59
C PRO A 66 -14.41 22.51 -11.44
N LYS A 67 -15.71 22.41 -11.74
CA LYS A 67 -16.77 22.52 -10.73
C LYS A 67 -16.82 21.22 -9.92
N LEU A 68 -16.17 21.23 -8.76
CA LEU A 68 -16.25 20.12 -7.81
C LEU A 68 -17.61 20.16 -7.11
N HIS A 69 -18.28 19.00 -7.04
CA HIS A 69 -19.69 18.86 -6.61
C HIS A 69 -19.98 19.26 -5.14
N LYS A 70 -18.97 19.69 -4.39
CA LYS A 70 -19.05 20.10 -2.98
C LYS A 70 -18.23 21.35 -2.62
N VAL A 71 -17.47 21.91 -3.57
CA VAL A 71 -16.54 23.01 -3.30
C VAL A 71 -16.64 24.04 -4.41
N ASN A 72 -16.94 25.29 -4.05
CA ASN A 72 -16.92 26.40 -4.99
C ASN A 72 -15.48 26.80 -5.28
N VAL A 73 -14.96 26.39 -6.43
CA VAL A 73 -13.62 26.75 -6.89
C VAL A 73 -13.70 27.96 -7.82
N ARG A 74 -12.90 29.00 -7.57
CA ARG A 74 -12.77 30.16 -8.46
C ARG A 74 -11.32 30.43 -8.83
N CYS A 75 -11.12 31.16 -9.92
CA CYS A 75 -9.80 31.53 -10.37
C CYS A 75 -9.28 32.77 -9.60
N ARG A 76 -8.20 32.61 -8.84
CA ARG A 76 -7.52 33.72 -8.14
C ARG A 76 -6.03 33.69 -8.44
N LYS A 77 -5.49 34.82 -8.92
CA LYS A 77 -4.06 34.97 -9.26
C LYS A 77 -3.54 33.87 -10.21
N GLY A 78 -4.39 33.43 -11.14
CA GLY A 78 -4.03 32.40 -12.10
C GLY A 78 -4.10 30.96 -11.59
N LYS A 79 -4.63 30.71 -10.38
CA LYS A 79 -4.82 29.37 -9.82
C LYS A 79 -6.26 29.13 -9.37
N CYS A 80 -6.70 27.88 -9.43
CA CYS A 80 -8.03 27.47 -9.00
C CYS A 80 -8.06 27.25 -7.49
N VAL A 81 -8.72 28.15 -6.75
CA VAL A 81 -8.80 28.09 -5.27
C VAL A 81 -10.23 27.88 -4.80
N ALA A 82 -10.39 27.06 -3.77
CA ALA A 82 -11.67 26.90 -3.07
C ALA A 82 -12.01 28.18 -2.28
N ILE A 83 -13.27 28.60 -2.33
CA ILE A 83 -13.85 29.74 -1.57
C ILE A 83 -14.99 29.24 -0.70
#